data_AF-A0A370JVW4-F1
#
_entry.id   AF-A0A370JVW4-F1
#
_cell.length_a   1.000
_cell.length_b   1.000
_cell.length_c   1.000
_cell.angle_alpha   90.00
_cell.angle_beta   90.00
_cell.angle_gamma   90.00
#
_symmetry.space_group_name_H-M   'P 1'
#
loop_
_entity.id
_entity.type
_entity.pdbx_description
1 polymer ?
#
loop_
_entity_poly.entity_id
_entity_poly.type
_entity_poly.pdbx_seq_one_letter_code
_entity_poly.pdbx_strand_id
1 'polypeptide(L)'
;MRLLWTLLLLLAACAPRSSPANVPLIQGPAEFYPAQPGLDWIYLPLRASIGDPPIRLSVIGPAVFEGQSVIRYRLSGRGLERSYYRQVDASGVRLWGIEDFDKIQVARYTPPIQEYPPQASFAVGARWGGQTREVIDLRVNNQVTRVSDRVLEYSYTVLGRSNVSVPAGSFEVFRIAVEYRDPRNPSLRENFEVWFFPGVGEIFTSMNFSEQGGLSLVDRNFR
;
A
#
# COMPACT_ATOMS: atom_id res chain seq x y z
N MET A 1 -17.26 49.86 45.46
CA MET A 1 -17.26 49.51 44.02
C MET A 1 -16.52 48.19 43.85
N ARG A 2 -17.26 47.09 43.93
CA ARG A 2 -16.79 45.71 43.72
C ARG A 2 -17.02 45.39 42.25
N LEU A 3 -16.05 44.74 41.61
CA LEU A 3 -16.13 43.74 40.52
C LEU A 3 -14.89 43.89 39.63
N LEU A 4 -13.80 43.31 40.10
CA LEU A 4 -12.51 43.22 39.41
C LEU A 4 -12.17 41.72 39.31
N TRP A 5 -13.07 40.93 38.70
CA TRP A 5 -13.03 39.46 38.73
C TRP A 5 -13.66 38.81 37.48
N THR A 6 -13.39 39.34 36.29
CA THR A 6 -13.85 38.71 35.03
C THR A 6 -12.80 38.83 33.91
N LEU A 7 -11.53 38.63 34.26
CA LEU A 7 -10.51 38.15 33.31
C LEU A 7 -10.34 36.64 33.54
N LEU A 8 -10.18 35.85 32.47
CA LEU A 8 -9.77 34.41 32.42
C LEU A 8 -10.78 33.31 32.05
N LEU A 9 -11.88 33.58 31.32
CA LEU A 9 -12.75 32.47 30.84
C LEU A 9 -13.07 32.41 29.34
N LEU A 10 -12.40 33.19 28.48
CA LEU A 10 -12.73 33.24 27.04
C LEU A 10 -11.67 32.65 26.09
N LEU A 11 -10.75 31.81 26.58
CA LEU A 11 -9.75 31.12 25.75
C LEU A 11 -10.08 29.64 25.47
N ALA A 12 -11.35 29.24 25.61
CA ALA A 12 -11.81 27.92 25.21
C ALA A 12 -12.02 27.85 23.68
N ALA A 13 -10.93 27.50 22.99
CA ALA A 13 -10.90 26.49 21.93
C ALA A 13 -11.92 26.59 20.79
N CYS A 14 -11.65 27.48 19.82
CA CYS A 14 -11.92 27.15 18.42
C CYS A 14 -10.66 26.49 17.84
N ALA A 15 -10.45 25.21 18.15
CA ALA A 15 -9.59 24.40 17.29
C ALA A 15 -10.31 24.27 15.94
N PRO A 16 -9.68 24.60 14.80
CA PRO A 16 -10.31 24.40 13.51
C PRO A 16 -10.63 22.91 13.37
N ARG A 17 -11.93 22.57 13.31
CA ARG A 17 -12.35 21.27 12.80
C ARG A 17 -11.85 21.22 11.36
N SER A 18 -10.86 20.39 11.09
CA SER A 18 -10.51 20.00 9.74
C SER A 18 -11.76 19.34 9.13
N SER A 19 -12.53 20.10 8.34
CA SER A 19 -13.52 19.50 7.46
C SER A 19 -12.83 18.43 6.63
N PRO A 20 -13.44 17.25 6.41
CA PRO A 20 -12.89 16.27 5.50
C PRO A 20 -12.66 16.96 4.15
N ALA A 21 -11.42 16.95 3.67
CA ALA A 21 -11.11 17.45 2.34
C ALA A 21 -12.03 16.72 1.36
N ASN A 22 -12.81 17.47 0.59
CA ASN A 22 -13.69 16.92 -0.44
C ASN A 22 -12.78 16.37 -1.54
N VAL A 23 -12.35 15.12 -1.42
CA VAL A 23 -11.49 14.48 -2.42
C VAL A 23 -12.33 14.32 -3.68
N PRO A 24 -11.94 14.91 -4.81
CA PRO A 24 -12.74 14.84 -6.02
C PRO A 24 -12.89 13.37 -6.45
N LEU A 25 -14.13 12.98 -6.74
CA LEU A 25 -14.45 11.67 -7.27
C LEU A 25 -13.96 11.60 -8.73
N ILE A 26 -13.04 10.69 -9.01
CA ILE A 26 -12.56 10.41 -10.36
C ILE A 26 -13.58 9.49 -11.04
N GLN A 27 -14.13 9.94 -12.17
CA GLN A 27 -15.10 9.20 -12.97
C GLN A 27 -14.46 8.60 -14.22
N GLY A 28 -14.93 7.41 -14.60
CA GLY A 28 -14.45 6.66 -15.76
C GLY A 28 -14.07 5.23 -15.35
N PRO A 29 -14.06 4.27 -16.29
CA PRO A 29 -13.72 2.90 -15.96
C PRO A 29 -12.27 2.85 -15.45
N ALA A 30 -12.09 2.42 -14.21
CA ALA A 30 -10.77 2.13 -13.70
C ALA A 30 -10.15 0.94 -14.46
N GLU A 31 -8.87 1.05 -14.79
CA GLU A 31 -8.11 -0.05 -15.41
C GLU A 31 -8.10 -1.28 -14.51
N PHE A 32 -7.86 -2.47 -15.09
CA PHE A 32 -7.79 -3.72 -14.32
C PHE A 32 -6.84 -3.61 -13.12
N TYR A 33 -5.70 -2.94 -13.31
CA TYR A 33 -4.76 -2.49 -12.28
C TYR A 33 -4.78 -0.96 -12.19
N PRO A 34 -5.58 -0.35 -11.30
CA PRO A 34 -5.71 1.11 -11.27
C PRO A 34 -4.40 1.80 -10.90
N ALA A 35 -3.90 2.65 -11.80
CA ALA A 35 -2.60 3.32 -11.66
C ALA A 35 -2.61 4.79 -12.07
N GLN A 36 -3.79 5.38 -12.27
CA GLN A 36 -3.94 6.78 -12.65
C GLN A 36 -3.49 7.70 -11.49
N PRO A 37 -2.70 8.76 -11.75
CA PRO A 37 -2.37 9.76 -10.73
C PRO A 37 -3.61 10.37 -10.08
N GLY A 38 -3.57 10.53 -8.75
CA GLY A 38 -4.66 11.09 -7.95
C GLY A 38 -5.68 10.07 -7.44
N LEU A 39 -5.57 8.78 -7.81
CA LEU A 39 -6.36 7.73 -7.18
C LEU A 39 -5.94 7.54 -5.73
N ASP A 40 -6.93 7.45 -4.84
CA ASP A 40 -6.79 7.26 -3.41
C ASP A 40 -7.61 6.07 -2.93
N TRP A 41 -6.98 5.29 -2.05
CA TRP A 41 -7.61 4.26 -1.24
C TRP A 41 -7.42 4.61 0.23
N ILE A 42 -8.47 4.42 1.01
CA ILE A 42 -8.47 4.61 2.46
C ILE A 42 -8.66 3.24 3.10
N TYR A 43 -7.75 2.89 3.99
CA TYR A 43 -7.72 1.62 4.70
C TYR A 43 -7.77 1.83 6.21
N LEU A 44 -8.29 0.82 6.91
CA LEU A 44 -8.12 0.66 8.34
C LEU A 44 -7.42 -0.66 8.65
N PRO A 45 -6.56 -0.71 9.68
CA PRO A 45 -6.11 -1.97 10.24
C PRO A 45 -7.30 -2.84 10.66
N LEU A 46 -7.19 -4.15 10.57
CA LEU A 46 -8.29 -5.08 10.81
C LEU A 46 -8.99 -4.93 12.18
N ARG A 47 -8.25 -4.49 13.19
CA ARG A 47 -8.76 -4.29 14.56
C ARG A 47 -9.07 -2.83 14.91
N ALA A 48 -8.92 -1.91 13.96
CA ALA A 48 -9.21 -0.50 14.16
C ALA A 48 -10.72 -0.22 14.10
N SER A 49 -11.17 0.75 14.86
CA SER A 49 -12.55 1.24 14.79
C SER A 49 -12.73 2.13 13.56
N ILE A 50 -13.95 2.24 13.02
CA ILE A 50 -14.25 3.05 11.83
C ILE A 50 -13.86 4.53 12.00
N GLY A 51 -13.88 5.05 13.23
CA GLY A 51 -13.47 6.43 13.55
C GLY A 51 -11.98 6.63 13.77
N ASP A 52 -11.17 5.56 13.72
CA ASP A 52 -9.73 5.66 13.95
C ASP A 52 -9.04 6.36 12.76
N PRO A 53 -7.88 7.02 12.99
CA PRO A 53 -7.11 7.60 11.90
C PRO A 53 -6.75 6.54 10.85
N PRO A 54 -7.09 6.76 9.56
CA PRO A 54 -6.89 5.77 8.52
C PRO A 54 -5.45 5.77 7.99
N ILE A 55 -5.17 4.76 7.17
CA ILE A 55 -4.00 4.70 6.29
C ILE A 55 -4.48 4.98 4.87
N ARG A 56 -3.78 5.85 4.15
CA ARG A 56 -4.09 6.21 2.76
C ARG A 56 -3.01 5.69 1.82
N LEU A 57 -3.43 4.99 0.76
CA LEU A 57 -2.60 4.75 -0.42
C LEU A 57 -3.00 5.74 -1.51
N SER A 58 -2.04 6.43 -2.11
CA SER A 58 -2.26 7.40 -3.17
C SER A 58 -1.35 7.12 -4.36
N VAL A 59 -1.86 7.21 -5.59
CA VAL A 59 -1.01 7.29 -6.78
C VAL A 59 -0.51 8.72 -6.92
N ILE A 60 0.79 8.92 -6.73
CA ILE A 60 1.42 10.25 -6.88
C ILE A 60 1.61 10.56 -8.36
N GLY A 61 2.05 9.56 -9.15
CA GLY A 61 2.18 9.65 -10.60
C GLY A 61 3.57 9.24 -11.11
N PRO A 62 3.93 9.63 -12.34
CA PRO A 62 5.18 9.24 -12.97
C PRO A 62 6.41 9.66 -12.15
N ALA A 63 7.39 8.77 -12.07
CA ALA A 63 8.64 8.95 -11.35
C ALA A 63 9.78 8.16 -12.04
N VAL A 64 10.99 8.30 -11.51
CA VAL A 64 12.16 7.51 -11.91
C VAL A 64 12.74 6.82 -10.67
N PHE A 65 12.99 5.52 -10.77
CA PHE A 65 13.65 4.73 -9.73
C PHE A 65 14.72 3.86 -10.37
N GLU A 66 15.98 4.00 -9.92
CA GLU A 66 17.13 3.27 -10.50
C GLU A 66 17.22 3.40 -12.04
N GLY A 67 16.94 4.61 -12.55
CA GLY A 67 16.97 4.91 -13.99
C GLY A 67 15.77 4.38 -14.79
N GLN A 68 14.78 3.76 -14.15
CA GLN A 68 13.59 3.22 -14.80
C GLN A 68 12.39 4.12 -14.63
N SER A 69 11.59 4.27 -15.69
CA SER A 69 10.31 4.97 -15.62
C SER A 69 9.28 4.12 -14.89
N VAL A 70 8.73 4.67 -13.82
CA VAL A 70 7.81 3.99 -12.90
C VAL A 70 6.71 4.95 -12.46
N ILE A 71 5.71 4.42 -11.77
CA ILE A 71 4.67 5.15 -11.07
C ILE A 71 4.95 5.06 -9.58
N ARG A 72 4.98 6.21 -8.90
CA ARG A 72 5.13 6.27 -7.46
C ARG A 72 3.76 6.22 -6.79
N TYR A 73 3.61 5.29 -5.86
CA TYR A 73 2.51 5.21 -4.92
C TYR A 73 3.01 5.62 -3.54
N ARG A 74 2.17 6.24 -2.72
CA ARG A 74 2.49 6.61 -1.34
C ARG A 74 1.47 6.01 -0.39
N LEU A 75 1.92 5.21 0.56
CA LEU A 75 1.14 4.72 1.69
C LEU A 75 1.52 5.54 2.93
N SER A 76 0.55 6.22 3.54
CA SER A 76 0.81 7.13 4.65
C SER A 76 -0.32 7.10 5.69
N GLY A 77 0.03 7.42 6.94
CA GLY A 77 -0.92 7.49 8.06
C GLY A 77 -0.51 6.58 9.21
N ARG A 78 -0.95 6.91 10.43
CA ARG A 78 -0.61 6.17 11.66
C ARG A 78 0.91 5.94 11.86
N GLY A 79 1.73 6.93 11.49
CA GLY A 79 3.19 6.83 11.56
C GLY A 79 3.85 6.04 10.43
N LEU A 80 3.07 5.48 9.51
CA LEU A 80 3.58 4.90 8.27
C LEU A 80 3.83 5.99 7.24
N GLU A 81 4.96 5.89 6.57
CA GLU A 81 5.34 6.70 5.41
C GLU A 81 6.18 5.81 4.49
N ARG A 82 5.54 5.30 3.44
CA ARG A 82 6.14 4.36 2.48
C ARG A 82 5.83 4.79 1.07
N SER A 83 6.81 4.71 0.18
CA SER A 83 6.63 4.86 -1.26
C SER A 83 6.88 3.54 -1.97
N TYR A 84 5.98 3.13 -2.87
CA TYR A 84 6.18 2.01 -3.79
C TYR A 84 6.48 2.54 -5.18
N TYR A 85 7.46 1.93 -5.84
CA TYR A 85 7.85 2.25 -7.21
C TYR A 85 7.45 1.11 -8.13
N ARG A 86 6.32 1.28 -8.81
CA ARG A 86 5.70 0.23 -9.63
C ARG A 86 5.72 0.59 -11.10
N GLN A 87 5.96 -0.40 -11.96
CA GLN A 87 5.62 -0.31 -13.37
C GLN A 87 4.29 -1.02 -13.59
N VAL A 88 3.38 -0.37 -14.31
CA VAL A 88 2.06 -0.92 -14.67
C VAL A 88 1.91 -0.82 -16.18
N ASP A 89 1.78 -1.98 -16.83
CA ASP A 89 1.60 -2.08 -18.28
C ASP A 89 0.86 -3.39 -18.65
N ALA A 90 0.81 -3.71 -19.95
CA ALA A 90 0.12 -4.91 -20.45
C ALA A 90 0.67 -6.23 -19.88
N SER A 91 1.90 -6.24 -19.38
CA SER A 91 2.51 -7.41 -18.73
C SER A 91 2.23 -7.50 -17.23
N GLY A 92 1.39 -6.60 -16.69
CA GLY A 92 0.91 -6.59 -15.31
C GLY A 92 1.58 -5.51 -14.46
N VAL A 93 1.76 -5.81 -13.18
CA VAL A 93 2.36 -4.89 -12.20
C VAL A 93 3.68 -5.45 -11.70
N ARG A 94 4.73 -4.64 -11.79
CA ARG A 94 6.07 -4.95 -11.29
C ARG A 94 6.54 -3.94 -10.25
N LEU A 95 6.99 -4.40 -9.10
CA LEU A 95 7.58 -3.61 -8.03
C LEU A 95 9.10 -3.56 -8.17
N TRP A 96 9.62 -2.35 -8.40
CA TRP A 96 11.05 -2.08 -8.54
C TRP A 96 11.74 -1.81 -7.19
N GLY A 97 11.02 -1.21 -6.26
CA GLY A 97 11.56 -0.88 -4.96
C GLY A 97 10.57 -0.17 -4.05
N ILE A 98 11.01 0.01 -2.82
CA ILE A 98 10.28 0.66 -1.74
C ILE A 98 11.21 1.68 -1.07
N GLU A 99 10.66 2.83 -0.69
CA GLU A 99 11.31 3.77 0.21
C GLU A 99 10.45 3.98 1.46
N ASP A 100 11.07 3.87 2.63
CA ASP A 100 10.44 4.09 3.93
C ASP A 100 11.04 5.31 4.65
N PHE A 101 10.24 5.96 5.48
CA PHE A 101 10.64 7.05 6.37
C PHE A 101 11.37 8.17 5.63
N ASP A 102 10.75 8.72 4.59
CA ASP A 102 11.34 9.77 3.74
C ASP A 102 12.72 9.39 3.18
N LYS A 103 12.79 8.19 2.58
CA LYS A 103 13.97 7.64 1.90
C LYS A 103 15.15 7.28 2.81
N ILE A 104 14.94 7.25 4.13
CA ILE A 104 15.93 6.75 5.08
C ILE A 104 16.21 5.27 4.81
N GLN A 105 15.20 4.46 4.50
CA GLN A 105 15.38 3.06 4.13
C GLN A 105 14.94 2.85 2.68
N VAL A 106 15.79 2.24 1.87
CA VAL A 106 15.52 2.00 0.44
C VAL A 106 15.76 0.54 0.12
N ALA A 107 14.69 -0.17 -0.23
CA ALA A 107 14.71 -1.53 -0.74
C ALA A 107 14.64 -1.52 -2.28
N ARG A 108 15.46 -2.35 -2.93
CA ARG A 108 15.51 -2.52 -4.38
C ARG A 108 15.39 -3.99 -4.76
N TYR A 109 14.70 -4.26 -5.86
CA TYR A 109 14.46 -5.59 -6.37
C TYR A 109 15.04 -5.73 -7.78
N THR A 110 15.97 -6.67 -7.97
CA THR A 110 16.58 -6.94 -9.29
C THR A 110 16.62 -8.43 -9.58
N PRO A 111 15.84 -8.95 -10.55
CA PRO A 111 14.79 -8.26 -11.32
C PRO A 111 13.63 -7.76 -10.42
N PRO A 112 12.79 -6.82 -10.89
CA PRO A 112 11.64 -6.37 -10.12
C PRO A 112 10.67 -7.53 -9.79
N ILE A 113 9.94 -7.41 -8.68
CA ILE A 113 8.95 -8.40 -8.24
C ILE A 113 7.69 -8.25 -9.10
N GLN A 114 7.21 -9.32 -9.73
CA GLN A 114 5.91 -9.33 -10.39
C GLN A 114 4.80 -9.47 -9.34
N GLU A 115 4.18 -8.36 -8.94
CA GLU A 115 3.08 -8.35 -7.96
C GLU A 115 1.79 -8.92 -8.58
N TYR A 116 1.47 -8.55 -9.83
CA TYR A 116 0.27 -9.02 -10.53
C TYR A 116 0.59 -9.38 -11.99
N PRO A 117 0.08 -10.50 -12.55
CA PRO A 117 0.40 -10.97 -13.91
C PRO A 117 -0.32 -10.14 -14.99
N PRO A 118 -0.10 -10.40 -16.30
CA PRO A 118 -0.98 -9.87 -17.34
C PRO A 118 -2.45 -10.21 -17.05
N GLN A 119 -3.39 -9.30 -17.35
CA GLN A 119 -4.83 -9.51 -17.10
C GLN A 119 -5.35 -10.81 -17.71
N ALA A 120 -4.91 -11.16 -18.93
CA ALA A 120 -5.33 -12.38 -19.62
C ALA A 120 -4.92 -13.67 -18.89
N SER A 121 -3.91 -13.59 -18.01
CA SER A 121 -3.42 -14.72 -17.20
C SER A 121 -3.96 -14.69 -15.77
N PHE A 122 -4.80 -13.70 -15.42
CA PHE A 122 -5.35 -13.55 -14.09
C PHE A 122 -6.65 -14.36 -13.95
N ALA A 123 -6.54 -15.59 -13.43
CA ALA A 123 -7.66 -16.50 -13.24
C ALA A 123 -7.49 -17.34 -11.96
N VAL A 124 -8.56 -17.99 -11.50
CA VAL A 124 -8.49 -18.94 -10.38
C VAL A 124 -7.51 -20.08 -10.73
N GLY A 125 -6.63 -20.42 -9.79
CA GLY A 125 -5.55 -21.40 -9.99
C GLY A 125 -4.30 -20.83 -10.68
N ALA A 126 -4.33 -19.58 -11.16
CA ALA A 126 -3.15 -18.93 -11.73
C ALA A 126 -2.04 -18.83 -10.67
N ARG A 127 -0.80 -19.08 -11.10
CA ARG A 127 0.40 -19.00 -10.27
C ARG A 127 1.49 -18.25 -11.01
N TRP A 128 2.13 -17.32 -10.33
CA TRP A 128 3.32 -16.62 -10.82
C TRP A 128 4.31 -16.43 -9.68
N GLY A 129 5.53 -16.02 -10.02
CA GLY A 129 6.60 -15.87 -9.05
C GLY A 129 7.96 -15.78 -9.73
N GLY A 130 9.00 -15.74 -8.91
CA GLY A 130 10.36 -15.72 -9.39
C GLY A 130 11.37 -15.56 -8.27
N GLN A 131 12.59 -15.27 -8.69
CA GLN A 131 13.69 -14.86 -7.81
C GLN A 131 14.00 -13.39 -8.05
N THR A 132 14.28 -12.66 -6.98
CA THR A 132 14.84 -11.32 -7.03
C THR A 132 16.01 -11.20 -6.07
N ARG A 133 16.98 -10.36 -6.40
CA ARG A 133 17.94 -9.87 -5.43
C ARG A 133 17.33 -8.66 -4.71
N GLU A 134 17.10 -8.81 -3.41
CA GLU A 134 16.70 -7.72 -2.54
C GLU A 134 17.95 -7.05 -1.94
N VAL A 135 18.05 -5.74 -2.16
CA VAL A 135 19.08 -4.90 -1.55
C VAL A 135 18.40 -3.81 -0.74
N ILE A 136 18.67 -3.77 0.56
CA ILE A 136 18.16 -2.73 1.46
C ILE A 136 19.34 -1.89 1.97
N ASP A 137 19.27 -0.59 1.72
CA ASP A 137 20.20 0.41 2.24
C ASP A 137 19.51 1.33 3.25
N LEU A 138 20.23 1.69 4.31
CA LEU A 138 19.91 2.84 5.16
C LEU A 138 20.72 4.06 4.72
N ARG A 139 20.05 5.21 4.64
CA ARG A 139 20.59 6.49 4.23
C ARG A 139 20.39 7.50 5.35
N VAL A 140 21.45 7.79 6.09
CA VAL A 140 21.43 8.70 7.25
C VAL A 140 22.62 9.65 7.13
N ASN A 141 22.39 10.96 7.28
CA ASN A 141 23.45 11.98 7.22
C ASN A 141 24.37 11.84 5.99
N ASN A 142 23.78 11.61 4.82
CA ASN A 142 24.45 11.35 3.54
C ASN A 142 25.36 10.10 3.50
N GLN A 143 25.37 9.27 4.55
CA GLN A 143 26.03 7.97 4.55
C GLN A 143 25.04 6.89 4.11
N VAL A 144 25.53 5.93 3.33
CA VAL A 144 24.76 4.76 2.88
C VAL A 144 25.34 3.52 3.55
N THR A 145 24.49 2.80 4.29
CA THR A 145 24.85 1.53 4.93
C THR A 145 23.98 0.41 4.38
N ARG A 146 24.61 -0.63 3.83
CA ARG A 146 23.93 -1.84 3.40
C ARG A 146 23.43 -2.60 4.64
N VAL A 147 22.13 -2.80 4.76
CA VAL A 147 21.54 -3.59 5.87
C VAL A 147 21.07 -4.97 5.44
N SER A 148 20.76 -5.16 4.15
CA SER A 148 20.41 -6.47 3.60
C SER A 148 20.85 -6.57 2.14
N ASP A 149 21.35 -7.74 1.78
CA ASP A 149 21.71 -8.13 0.41
C ASP A 149 21.47 -9.63 0.26
N ARG A 150 20.31 -9.99 -0.26
CA ARG A 150 19.87 -11.39 -0.30
C ARG A 150 19.11 -11.72 -1.57
N VAL A 151 19.02 -13.01 -1.85
CA VAL A 151 18.09 -13.53 -2.85
C VAL A 151 16.77 -13.83 -2.16
N LEU A 152 15.68 -13.40 -2.78
CA LEU A 152 14.31 -13.63 -2.31
C LEU A 152 13.57 -14.39 -3.41
N GLU A 153 13.00 -15.54 -3.04
CA GLU A 153 12.05 -16.26 -3.86
C GLU A 153 10.64 -15.84 -3.46
N TYR A 154 9.83 -15.49 -4.45
CA TYR A 154 8.45 -15.08 -4.23
C TYR A 154 7.50 -15.88 -5.11
N SER A 155 6.30 -16.14 -4.59
CA SER A 155 5.23 -16.75 -5.38
C SER A 155 3.87 -16.25 -4.97
N TYR A 156 2.97 -16.22 -5.94
CA TYR A 156 1.59 -15.81 -5.80
C TYR A 156 0.70 -16.89 -6.39
N THR A 157 -0.44 -17.19 -5.76
CA THR A 157 -1.42 -18.16 -6.25
C THR A 157 -2.83 -17.66 -6.03
N VAL A 158 -3.64 -17.58 -7.09
CA VAL A 158 -5.08 -17.28 -6.97
C VAL A 158 -5.80 -18.52 -6.45
N LEU A 159 -6.20 -18.49 -5.19
CA LEU A 159 -6.84 -19.60 -4.49
C LEU A 159 -8.28 -19.81 -4.96
N GLY A 160 -8.99 -18.73 -5.28
CA GLY A 160 -10.40 -18.77 -5.60
C GLY A 160 -11.05 -17.40 -5.56
N ARG A 161 -12.38 -17.38 -5.63
CA ARG A 161 -13.20 -16.17 -5.46
C ARG A 161 -13.94 -16.22 -4.13
N SER A 162 -14.24 -15.06 -3.57
CA SER A 162 -15.05 -14.96 -2.35
C SER A 162 -15.83 -13.65 -2.33
N ASN A 163 -17.08 -13.70 -1.86
CA ASN A 163 -17.85 -12.50 -1.61
C ASN A 163 -17.43 -11.92 -0.26
N VAL A 164 -17.04 -10.64 -0.27
CA VAL A 164 -16.57 -9.92 0.91
C VAL A 164 -17.32 -8.59 1.00
N SER A 165 -17.77 -8.25 2.20
CA SER A 165 -18.33 -6.94 2.51
C SER A 165 -17.39 -6.18 3.44
N VAL A 166 -16.98 -5.00 3.00
CA VAL A 166 -16.17 -4.04 3.76
C VAL A 166 -16.91 -2.69 3.79
N PRO A 167 -16.50 -1.69 4.59
CA PRO A 167 -17.17 -0.38 4.60
C PRO A 167 -17.23 0.29 3.22
N ALA A 168 -16.25 0.03 2.34
CA ALA A 168 -16.22 0.54 0.97
C ALA A 168 -17.19 -0.14 -0.03
N GLY A 169 -17.94 -1.15 0.41
CA GLY A 169 -18.91 -1.90 -0.42
C GLY A 169 -18.74 -3.41 -0.35
N SER A 170 -19.47 -4.12 -1.22
CA SER A 170 -19.36 -5.58 -1.38
C SER A 170 -18.70 -5.93 -2.71
N PHE A 171 -17.80 -6.90 -2.68
CA PHE A 171 -16.94 -7.30 -3.79
C PHE A 171 -16.87 -8.83 -3.89
N GLU A 172 -16.90 -9.36 -5.11
CA GLU A 172 -16.43 -10.73 -5.38
C GLU A 172 -14.92 -10.68 -5.65
N VAL A 173 -14.12 -10.87 -4.59
CA VAL A 173 -12.66 -10.73 -4.66
C VAL A 173 -12.01 -12.02 -5.12
N PHE A 174 -10.86 -11.90 -5.79
CA PHE A 174 -9.90 -12.99 -5.90
C PHE A 174 -9.04 -13.05 -4.66
N ARG A 175 -9.00 -14.22 -4.01
CA ARG A 175 -8.11 -14.49 -2.88
C ARG A 175 -6.77 -14.99 -3.41
N ILE A 176 -5.70 -14.30 -3.07
CA ILE A 176 -4.35 -14.56 -3.56
C ILE A 176 -3.45 -14.90 -2.38
N ALA A 177 -2.90 -16.10 -2.34
CA ALA A 177 -1.81 -16.43 -1.43
C ALA A 177 -0.51 -15.84 -1.96
N VAL A 178 0.25 -15.19 -1.07
CA VAL A 178 1.58 -14.64 -1.35
C VAL A 178 2.58 -15.31 -0.43
N GLU A 179 3.69 -15.77 -0.98
CA GLU A 179 4.80 -16.34 -0.23
C GLU A 179 6.09 -15.63 -0.61
N TYR A 180 6.88 -15.27 0.40
CA TYR A 180 8.27 -14.85 0.28
C TYR A 180 9.16 -15.80 1.08
N ARG A 181 10.28 -16.22 0.50
CA ARG A 181 11.26 -17.09 1.17
C ARG A 181 12.69 -16.72 0.81
N ASP A 182 13.57 -16.76 1.79
CA ASP A 182 15.01 -16.71 1.55
C ASP A 182 15.54 -18.15 1.37
N PRO A 183 16.05 -18.53 0.18
CA PRO A 183 16.54 -19.89 -0.05
C PRO A 183 17.77 -20.25 0.79
N ARG A 184 18.50 -19.25 1.31
CA ARG A 184 19.67 -19.44 2.18
C ARG A 184 19.31 -19.41 3.65
N ASN A 185 18.13 -18.93 3.99
CA ASN A 185 17.63 -18.89 5.35
C ASN A 185 16.17 -19.37 5.43
N PRO A 186 15.93 -20.68 5.54
CA PRO A 186 14.58 -21.25 5.55
C PRO A 186 13.66 -20.76 6.67
N SER A 187 14.21 -20.17 7.75
CA SER A 187 13.39 -19.56 8.81
C SER A 187 12.81 -18.21 8.41
N LEU A 188 13.33 -17.57 7.36
CA LEU A 188 12.79 -16.34 6.78
C LEU A 188 11.80 -16.69 5.67
N ARG A 189 10.64 -17.21 6.08
CA ARG A 189 9.49 -17.46 5.22
C ARG A 189 8.30 -16.66 5.71
N GLU A 190 7.71 -15.88 4.82
CA GLU A 190 6.56 -15.05 5.10
C GLU A 190 5.41 -15.46 4.18
N ASN A 191 4.22 -15.56 4.76
CA ASN A 191 3.01 -15.91 4.02
C ASN A 191 1.95 -14.85 4.30
N PHE A 192 1.33 -14.38 3.23
CA PHE A 192 0.28 -13.38 3.29
C PHE A 192 -0.88 -13.77 2.38
N GLU A 193 -1.98 -13.07 2.56
CA GLU A 193 -3.12 -13.16 1.67
C GLU A 193 -3.53 -11.76 1.22
N VAL A 194 -3.81 -11.63 -0.08
CA VAL A 194 -4.33 -10.41 -0.70
C VAL A 194 -5.69 -10.72 -1.31
N TRP A 195 -6.65 -9.84 -1.10
CA TRP A 195 -7.99 -9.92 -1.68
C TRP A 195 -8.11 -8.83 -2.73
N PHE A 196 -8.06 -9.22 -4.00
CA PHE A 196 -7.98 -8.30 -5.12
C PHE A 196 -9.31 -8.24 -5.87
N PHE A 197 -9.75 -7.04 -6.24
CA PHE A 197 -10.89 -6.82 -7.12
C PHE A 197 -10.46 -6.00 -8.35
N PRO A 198 -10.65 -6.50 -9.58
CA PRO A 198 -10.32 -5.76 -10.81
C PRO A 198 -10.97 -4.38 -10.87
N GLY A 199 -10.24 -3.36 -11.30
CA GLY A 199 -10.77 -1.99 -11.33
C GLY A 199 -10.81 -1.31 -9.96
N VAL A 200 -10.46 -2.00 -8.87
CA VAL A 200 -10.30 -1.38 -7.55
C VAL A 200 -8.92 -1.64 -6.98
N GLY A 201 -8.36 -2.83 -7.11
CA GLY A 201 -7.11 -3.21 -6.46
C GLY A 201 -7.32 -4.04 -5.20
N GLU A 202 -6.50 -3.82 -4.19
CA GLU A 202 -6.54 -4.57 -2.93
C GLU A 202 -7.72 -4.11 -2.06
N ILE A 203 -8.68 -5.00 -1.84
CA ILE A 203 -9.79 -4.81 -0.89
C ILE A 203 -9.33 -5.13 0.53
N PHE A 204 -8.45 -6.12 0.66
CA PHE A 204 -7.81 -6.49 1.91
C PHE A 204 -6.41 -7.05 1.65
N THR A 205 -5.50 -6.85 2.59
CA THR A 205 -4.18 -7.49 2.59
C THR A 205 -3.80 -7.85 4.01
N SER A 206 -3.33 -9.08 4.21
CA SER A 206 -2.83 -9.55 5.51
C SER A 206 -1.36 -9.24 5.74
N MET A 207 -0.70 -8.54 4.80
CA MET A 207 0.68 -8.10 4.99
C MET A 207 0.75 -7.22 6.24
N ASN A 208 1.76 -7.49 7.09
CA ASN A 208 1.92 -6.77 8.34
C ASN A 208 2.51 -5.39 8.05
N PHE A 209 1.63 -4.38 7.94
CA PHE A 209 2.05 -2.98 7.85
C PHE A 209 2.17 -2.31 9.22
N SER A 210 1.63 -2.92 10.28
CA SER A 210 1.70 -2.43 11.66
C SER A 210 1.48 -3.58 12.65
N GLU A 211 1.67 -3.32 13.95
CA GLU A 211 1.32 -4.27 15.04
C GLU A 211 -0.16 -4.69 15.04
N GLN A 212 -1.01 -3.98 14.29
CA GLN A 212 -2.46 -4.18 14.27
C GLN A 212 -2.92 -5.12 13.15
N GLY A 213 -1.99 -5.71 12.38
CA GLY A 213 -2.25 -6.69 11.34
C GLY A 213 -2.51 -6.09 9.96
N GLY A 214 -3.31 -6.80 9.16
CA GLY A 214 -3.64 -6.44 7.77
C GLY A 214 -4.50 -5.18 7.62
N LEU A 215 -4.64 -4.72 6.38
CA LEU A 215 -5.41 -3.53 5.99
C LEU A 215 -6.68 -3.92 5.25
N SER A 216 -7.82 -3.31 5.63
CA SER A 216 -9.12 -3.47 4.98
C SER A 216 -9.58 -2.15 4.37
N LEU A 217 -10.09 -2.20 3.14
CA LEU A 217 -10.56 -1.03 2.41
C LEU A 217 -11.81 -0.45 3.07
N VAL A 218 -11.81 0.85 3.31
CA VAL A 218 -12.95 1.57 3.92
C VAL A 218 -13.53 2.64 3.01
N ASP A 219 -12.72 3.24 2.14
CA ASP A 219 -13.19 4.19 1.14
C ASP A 219 -12.21 4.31 -0.03
N ARG A 220 -12.64 4.91 -1.15
CA ARG A 220 -11.81 5.26 -2.31
C ARG A 220 -12.43 6.41 -3.10
N ASN A 221 -11.61 7.20 -3.79
CA ASN A 221 -12.10 8.37 -4.56
C ASN A 221 -12.42 8.07 -6.04
N PHE A 222 -12.71 6.82 -6.40
CA PHE A 222 -12.99 6.42 -7.79
C PHE A 222 -13.96 5.24 -7.85
N ARG A 223 -14.61 5.05 -9.00
CA ARG A 223 -15.64 4.01 -9.21
C ARG A 223 -15.53 3.35 -10.56
#